data_AF-G2I3J6-F1
#
_entry.id   AF-G2I3J6-F1
#
_cell.length_a   1.000
_cell.length_b   1.000
_cell.length_c   1.000
_cell.angle_alpha   90.00
_cell.angle_beta   90.00
_cell.angle_gamma   90.00
#
_symmetry.space_group_name_H-M   'P 1'
#
loop_
_entity.id
_entity.type
_entity.pdbx_description
1 polymer ?
#
loop_
_entity_poly.entity_id
_entity_poly.type
_entity_poly.pdbx_seq_one_letter_code
_entity_poly.pdbx_strand_id
1 'polypeptide(L)'
;MAPMRWYTCPTSGHVGYFQGQSIAYPFLHTWSLSLEMQFYTIIFLMALLLPLTKHRKLVLTGIFAVSAAYCGLSYFKGDTQAYYNIFDRLWQFSLGTMIWIFPRPQFSKVVANIIYAAALAVIVGSGLFYTLQFACPSYMMVFPCVAVAVIIMLPETEIGRLCLVPISPLGVISYSVYLWHWPGIVVASYLLSFQVQGLTMAAVLGIVLVISLLSYLFVERTGLDYEDRVTPAVRNRGAAILVGGCMTLAAILFYISFVSRVH
;
A
#
# COMPACT_ATOMS: atom_id res chain seq x y z
N MET A 1 -2.31 49.50 8.13
CA MET A 1 -3.08 48.28 8.51
C MET A 1 -2.33 47.08 7.97
N ALA A 2 -2.02 46.17 8.88
CA ALA A 2 -1.08 45.07 8.77
C ALA A 2 -1.67 43.88 7.96
N PRO A 3 -0.94 42.77 7.74
CA PRO A 3 -0.18 42.49 6.52
C PRO A 3 -0.29 41.00 6.10
N MET A 4 0.76 40.47 5.47
CA MET A 4 1.13 39.03 5.33
C MET A 4 0.63 38.26 4.10
N ARG A 5 1.34 38.46 2.98
CA ARG A 5 1.56 37.43 1.96
C ARG A 5 2.84 36.66 2.33
N TRP A 6 2.71 35.44 2.84
CA TRP A 6 3.83 34.53 3.19
C TRP A 6 3.70 33.13 2.57
N TYR A 7 3.38 33.02 1.28
CA TYR A 7 3.41 31.70 0.61
C TYR A 7 4.04 31.73 -0.78
N THR A 8 5.17 32.43 -0.93
CA THR A 8 6.10 32.15 -2.02
C THR A 8 7.54 32.14 -1.48
N CYS A 9 8.04 30.93 -1.18
CA CYS A 9 9.46 30.63 -1.25
C CYS A 9 9.61 29.24 -1.93
N PRO A 10 10.37 29.14 -3.03
CA PRO A 10 10.50 27.93 -3.83
C PRO A 10 11.65 27.05 -3.30
N THR A 11 11.32 26.03 -2.52
CA THR A 11 12.27 24.95 -2.17
C THR A 11 11.49 23.65 -1.94
N SER A 12 11.88 22.60 -2.68
CA SER A 12 11.29 21.24 -2.69
C SER A 12 9.79 21.17 -3.01
N GLY A 13 9.43 21.42 -4.27
CA GLY A 13 8.10 21.13 -4.80
C GLY A 13 7.84 19.63 -4.88
N HIS A 14 7.44 19.01 -3.78
CA HIS A 14 6.81 17.69 -3.85
C HIS A 14 5.42 17.88 -4.46
N VAL A 15 5.29 17.52 -5.74
CA VAL A 15 3.99 17.41 -6.39
C VAL A 15 3.16 16.41 -5.60
N GLY A 16 2.02 16.85 -5.07
CA GLY A 16 1.14 15.96 -4.32
C GLY A 16 0.65 14.82 -5.22
N TYR A 17 0.59 13.60 -4.71
CA TYR A 17 0.08 12.41 -5.41
C TYR A 17 -1.27 12.66 -6.10
N PHE A 18 -2.11 13.48 -5.47
CA PHE A 18 -3.45 13.83 -5.94
C PHE A 18 -3.56 15.17 -6.69
N GLN A 19 -2.44 15.85 -6.97
CA GLN A 19 -2.42 17.12 -7.69
C GLN A 19 -2.33 16.90 -9.20
N GLY A 20 -2.89 17.80 -10.01
CA GLY A 20 -2.92 17.65 -11.48
C GLY A 20 -1.54 17.55 -12.17
N GLN A 21 -0.46 17.96 -11.50
CA GLN A 21 0.91 17.78 -12.01
C GLN A 21 1.45 16.34 -11.82
N SER A 22 0.73 15.45 -11.11
CA SER A 22 1.12 14.05 -10.89
C SER A 22 1.20 13.24 -12.18
N ILE A 23 0.46 13.65 -13.22
CA ILE A 23 0.47 13.04 -14.55
C ILE A 23 1.84 13.19 -15.22
N ALA A 24 2.68 14.14 -14.82
CA ALA A 24 4.03 14.29 -15.36
C ALA A 24 5.03 13.23 -14.84
N TYR A 25 4.66 12.46 -13.81
CA TYR A 25 5.57 11.57 -13.09
C TYR A 25 5.07 10.11 -13.15
N PRO A 26 5.55 9.30 -14.12
CA PRO A 26 5.11 7.91 -14.29
C PRO A 26 5.49 7.01 -13.12
N PHE A 27 6.49 7.40 -12.32
CA PHE A 27 6.93 6.64 -11.15
C PHE A 27 6.43 7.23 -9.84
N LEU A 28 5.48 8.18 -9.87
CA LEU A 28 5.02 8.82 -8.65
C LEU A 28 4.51 7.77 -7.64
N HIS A 29 3.68 6.82 -8.07
CA HIS A 29 3.14 5.76 -7.20
C HIS A 29 4.20 4.96 -6.44
N THR A 30 5.43 4.84 -6.95
CA THR A 30 6.52 4.08 -6.31
C THR A 30 6.90 4.57 -4.90
N TRP A 31 6.49 5.78 -4.49
CA TRP A 31 6.63 6.22 -3.10
C TRP A 31 5.94 5.24 -2.13
N SER A 32 4.79 4.68 -2.53
CA SER A 32 4.04 3.76 -1.66
C SER A 32 4.72 2.39 -1.59
N LEU A 33 5.41 1.97 -2.66
CA LEU A 33 6.28 0.78 -2.66
C LEU A 33 7.48 0.95 -1.71
N SER A 34 8.06 2.15 -1.64
CA SER A 34 9.12 2.45 -0.67
C SER A 34 8.64 2.29 0.78
N LEU A 35 7.42 2.77 1.08
CA LEU A 35 6.81 2.56 2.39
C LEU A 35 6.52 1.08 2.68
N GLU A 36 6.11 0.32 1.67
CA GLU A 36 5.90 -1.13 1.79
C GLU A 36 7.20 -1.86 2.18
N MET A 37 8.34 -1.51 1.59
CA MET A 37 9.65 -2.09 1.95
C MET A 37 10.09 -1.74 3.38
N GLN A 38 9.82 -0.50 3.83
CA GLN A 38 10.04 -0.11 5.21
C GLN A 38 9.15 -0.91 6.16
N PHE A 39 7.88 -1.10 5.79
CA PHE A 39 6.94 -1.94 6.52
C PHE A 39 7.41 -3.39 6.64
N TYR A 40 7.90 -4.02 5.56
CA TYR A 40 8.43 -5.38 5.64
C TYR A 40 9.61 -5.49 6.60
N THR A 41 10.48 -4.47 6.62
CA THR A 41 11.57 -4.40 7.59
C THR A 41 11.05 -4.35 9.02
N ILE A 42 10.03 -3.51 9.28
CA ILE A 42 9.40 -3.39 10.60
C ILE A 42 8.73 -4.71 11.01
N ILE A 43 7.95 -5.35 10.13
CA ILE A 43 7.34 -6.65 10.41
C ILE A 43 8.41 -7.70 10.69
N PHE A 44 9.49 -7.74 9.93
CA PHE A 44 10.58 -8.68 10.15
C PHE A 44 11.18 -8.50 11.54
N LEU A 45 11.46 -7.26 11.94
CA LEU A 45 11.94 -6.94 13.30
C LEU A 45 10.89 -7.30 14.36
N MET A 46 9.61 -7.02 14.13
CA MET A 46 8.54 -7.40 15.04
C MET A 46 8.42 -8.92 15.17
N ALA A 47 8.53 -9.67 14.08
CA ALA A 47 8.50 -11.13 14.09
C ALA A 47 9.69 -11.72 14.87
N LEU A 48 10.87 -11.08 14.82
CA LEU A 48 12.05 -11.50 15.58
C LEU A 48 11.95 -11.15 17.07
N LEU A 49 11.45 -9.95 17.41
CA LEU A 49 11.51 -9.38 18.77
C LEU A 49 10.25 -9.64 19.61
N LEU A 50 9.05 -9.70 19.01
CA LEU A 50 7.80 -9.90 19.75
C LEU A 50 7.73 -11.27 20.46
N PRO A 51 8.22 -12.39 19.88
CA PRO A 51 8.24 -13.67 20.59
C PRO A 51 9.12 -13.65 21.85
N LEU A 52 10.18 -12.83 21.85
CA LEU A 52 11.09 -12.65 23.00
C LEU A 52 10.46 -11.80 24.12
N THR A 53 9.35 -11.14 23.84
CA THR A 53 8.72 -10.18 24.75
C THR A 53 7.54 -10.81 25.49
N LYS A 54 7.62 -10.89 26.83
CA LYS A 54 6.54 -11.44 27.68
C LYS A 54 5.20 -10.72 27.49
N HIS A 55 5.23 -9.40 27.24
CA HIS A 55 4.05 -8.54 27.10
C HIS A 55 3.78 -8.12 25.64
N ARG A 56 4.06 -9.00 24.66
CA ARG A 56 3.91 -8.70 23.22
C ARG A 56 2.58 -8.07 22.80
N LYS A 57 1.46 -8.49 23.40
CA LYS A 57 0.13 -7.93 23.13
C LYS A 57 0.05 -6.46 23.54
N LEU A 58 0.56 -6.13 24.74
CA LEU A 58 0.59 -4.77 25.26
C LEU A 58 1.47 -3.86 24.40
N VAL A 59 2.65 -4.33 24.01
CA VAL A 59 3.56 -3.60 23.12
C VAL A 59 2.87 -3.29 21.80
N LEU A 60 2.23 -4.28 21.17
CA LEU A 60 1.54 -4.10 19.90
C LEU A 60 0.34 -3.14 20.01
N THR A 61 -0.46 -3.25 21.07
CA THR A 61 -1.55 -2.29 21.33
C THR A 61 -1.03 -0.88 21.62
N GLY A 62 0.15 -0.76 22.24
CA GLY A 62 0.82 0.51 22.46
C GLY A 62 1.26 1.16 21.15
N ILE A 63 1.92 0.41 20.26
CA ILE A 63 2.32 0.89 18.93
C ILE A 63 1.09 1.36 18.14
N PHE A 64 0.03 0.55 18.14
CA PHE A 64 -1.24 0.91 17.49
C PHE A 64 -1.80 2.22 18.05
N ALA A 65 -1.95 2.34 19.38
CA ALA A 65 -2.55 3.50 20.01
C ALA A 65 -1.72 4.78 19.79
N VAL A 66 -0.39 4.69 19.93
CA VAL A 66 0.53 5.83 19.73
C VAL A 66 0.51 6.29 18.28
N SER A 67 0.60 5.37 17.32
CA SER A 67 0.55 5.72 15.89
C SER A 67 -0.82 6.27 15.48
N ALA A 68 -1.91 5.69 15.98
CA ALA A 68 -3.26 6.19 15.68
C ALA A 68 -3.48 7.59 16.26
N ALA A 69 -3.00 7.84 17.48
CA ALA A 69 -3.04 9.17 18.09
C ALA A 69 -2.19 10.17 17.31
N TYR A 70 -0.99 9.77 16.88
CA TYR A 70 -0.11 10.58 16.06
C TYR A 70 -0.77 10.96 14.72
N CYS A 71 -1.35 10.00 14.02
CA CYS A 71 -2.13 10.23 12.80
C CYS A 71 -3.28 11.22 13.02
N GLY A 72 -4.04 11.07 14.11
CA GLY A 72 -5.11 11.99 14.47
C GLY A 72 -4.60 13.42 14.70
N LEU A 73 -3.48 13.58 15.41
CA LEU A 73 -2.84 14.88 15.63
C LEU A 73 -2.36 15.51 14.32
N SER A 74 -1.75 14.73 13.43
CA SER A 74 -1.31 15.18 12.11
C SER A 74 -2.49 15.68 11.26
N TYR A 75 -3.62 14.96 11.31
CA TYR A 75 -4.86 15.39 10.65
C TYR A 75 -5.36 16.74 11.16
N PHE A 76 -5.47 16.92 12.49
CA PHE A 76 -5.96 18.19 13.06
C PHE A 76 -5.02 19.36 12.82
N LYS A 77 -3.72 19.10 12.64
CA LYS A 77 -2.73 20.11 12.23
C LYS A 77 -2.80 20.46 10.74
N GLY A 78 -3.56 19.71 9.94
CA GLY A 78 -3.61 19.87 8.49
C GLY A 78 -2.31 19.44 7.80
N ASP A 79 -1.55 18.52 8.41
CA ASP A 79 -0.29 18.06 7.84
C ASP A 79 -0.55 17.15 6.63
N THR A 80 -0.32 17.71 5.45
CA THR A 80 -0.45 16.99 4.18
C THR A 80 0.65 15.97 3.95
N GLN A 81 1.77 16.05 4.67
CA GLN A 81 2.91 15.15 4.56
C GLN A 81 2.74 13.87 5.38
N ALA A 82 1.84 13.86 6.36
CA ALA A 82 1.53 12.65 7.13
C ALA A 82 0.97 11.50 6.27
N TYR A 83 0.51 11.79 5.04
CA TYR A 83 0.23 10.76 4.04
C TYR A 83 1.47 9.95 3.62
N TYR A 84 2.65 10.57 3.56
CA TYR A 84 3.90 9.91 3.14
C TYR A 84 4.69 9.35 4.33
N ASN A 85 4.27 9.63 5.55
CA ASN A 85 4.99 9.23 6.76
C ASN A 85 4.57 7.85 7.23
N ILE A 86 5.55 6.99 7.49
CA ILE A 86 5.30 5.64 8.01
C ILE A 86 4.73 5.67 9.44
N PHE A 87 5.13 6.63 10.28
CA PHE A 87 4.70 6.70 11.67
C PHE A 87 3.19 6.98 11.81
N ASP A 88 2.60 7.74 10.89
CA ASP A 88 1.15 7.98 10.80
C ASP A 88 0.37 6.73 10.31
N ARG A 89 1.08 5.74 9.75
CA ARG A 89 0.49 4.52 9.16
C ARG A 89 0.75 3.26 9.97
N LEU A 90 1.67 3.29 10.94
CA LEU A 90 2.04 2.14 11.77
C LEU A 90 0.85 1.47 12.47
N TRP A 91 -0.22 2.20 12.79
CA TRP A 91 -1.43 1.61 13.37
C TRP A 91 -2.15 0.66 12.40
N GLN A 92 -2.15 0.95 11.09
CA GLN A 92 -2.74 0.09 10.05
C GLN A 92 -1.99 -1.25 9.99
N PHE A 93 -0.66 -1.16 10.00
CA PHE A 93 0.25 -2.31 10.01
C PHE A 93 0.17 -3.12 11.31
N SER A 94 0.04 -2.43 12.44
CA SER A 94 -0.14 -3.07 13.74
C SER A 94 -1.43 -3.88 13.78
N LEU A 95 -2.52 -3.37 13.20
CA LEU A 95 -3.79 -4.05 13.10
C LEU A 95 -3.70 -5.35 12.27
N GLY A 96 -2.89 -5.39 11.21
CA GLY A 96 -2.55 -6.64 10.51
C GLY A 96 -1.83 -7.66 11.40
N THR A 97 -0.84 -7.21 12.19
CA THR A 97 -0.12 -8.08 13.14
C THR A 97 -1.02 -8.56 14.27
N MET A 98 -1.99 -7.73 14.70
CA MET A 98 -2.97 -8.11 15.72
C MET A 98 -3.83 -9.27 15.26
N ILE A 99 -4.20 -9.34 13.98
CA ILE A 99 -4.96 -10.46 13.42
C ILE A 99 -4.22 -11.80 13.62
N TRP A 100 -2.88 -11.78 13.56
CA TRP A 100 -2.06 -12.97 13.75
C TRP A 100 -1.91 -13.36 15.23
N ILE A 101 -1.79 -12.39 16.15
CA ILE A 101 -1.53 -12.65 17.57
C ILE A 101 -2.80 -12.91 18.38
N PHE A 102 -3.89 -12.21 18.05
CA PHE A 102 -5.14 -12.32 18.80
C PHE A 102 -5.91 -13.58 18.37
N PRO A 103 -6.56 -14.28 19.33
CA PRO A 103 -7.37 -15.43 18.99
C PRO A 103 -8.51 -15.01 18.08
N ARG A 104 -8.83 -15.85 17.09
CA ARG A 104 -9.97 -15.61 16.22
C ARG A 104 -11.27 -15.66 17.04
N PRO A 105 -12.19 -14.70 16.85
CA PRO A 105 -13.46 -14.73 17.54
C PRO A 105 -14.27 -15.95 17.10
N GLN A 106 -14.95 -16.59 18.06
CA GLN A 106 -15.83 -17.72 17.79
C GLN A 106 -17.28 -17.22 17.82
N PHE A 107 -17.90 -17.09 16.65
CA PHE A 107 -19.30 -16.73 16.49
C PHE A 107 -20.09 -17.90 15.89
N SER A 108 -21.41 -17.90 16.08
CA SER A 108 -22.29 -18.79 15.32
C SER A 108 -22.22 -18.42 13.83
N LYS A 109 -22.47 -19.40 12.94
CA LYS A 109 -22.42 -19.20 11.48
C LYS A 109 -23.27 -18.01 11.02
N VAL A 110 -24.47 -17.85 11.59
CA VAL A 110 -25.38 -16.74 11.28
C VAL A 110 -24.77 -15.39 11.68
N VAL A 111 -24.27 -15.28 12.90
CA VAL A 111 -23.65 -14.03 13.39
C VAL A 111 -22.40 -13.69 12.59
N ALA A 112 -21.55 -14.68 12.31
CA ALA A 112 -20.35 -14.49 11.47
C ALA A 112 -20.72 -13.98 10.07
N ASN A 113 -21.74 -14.55 9.42
CA ASN A 113 -22.21 -14.09 8.11
C ASN A 113 -22.75 -12.65 8.17
N ILE A 114 -23.51 -12.28 9.20
CA ILE A 114 -24.03 -10.90 9.35
C ILE A 114 -22.88 -9.90 9.53
N ILE A 115 -21.94 -10.20 10.43
CA ILE A 115 -20.77 -9.35 10.68
C ILE A 115 -19.93 -9.21 9.41
N TYR A 116 -19.75 -10.31 8.68
CA TYR A 116 -19.01 -10.33 7.42
C TYR A 116 -19.70 -9.50 6.32
N ALA A 117 -21.02 -9.62 6.17
CA ALA A 117 -21.80 -8.79 5.24
C ALA A 117 -21.67 -7.30 5.58
N ALA A 118 -21.76 -6.95 6.87
CA ALA A 118 -21.59 -5.57 7.32
C ALA A 118 -20.19 -5.05 6.99
N ALA A 119 -19.14 -5.84 7.25
CA ALA A 119 -17.77 -5.47 6.90
C ALA A 119 -17.59 -5.30 5.38
N LEU A 120 -18.14 -6.21 4.57
CA LEU A 120 -18.10 -6.10 3.12
C LEU A 120 -18.84 -4.86 2.63
N ALA A 121 -20.00 -4.53 3.22
CA ALA A 121 -20.75 -3.31 2.91
C ALA A 121 -19.95 -2.05 3.26
N VAL A 122 -19.19 -2.04 4.36
CA VAL A 122 -18.29 -0.94 4.71
C VAL A 122 -17.18 -0.78 3.68
N ILE A 123 -16.57 -1.87 3.19
CA ILE A 123 -15.54 -1.79 2.15
C ILE A 123 -16.11 -1.24 0.84
N VAL A 124 -17.24 -1.80 0.38
CA VAL A 124 -17.91 -1.33 -0.84
C VAL A 124 -18.34 0.12 -0.69
N GLY A 125 -18.95 0.49 0.44
CA GLY A 125 -19.32 1.86 0.76
C GLY A 125 -18.12 2.81 0.77
N SER A 126 -16.98 2.38 1.33
CA SER A 126 -15.75 3.17 1.30
C SER A 126 -15.29 3.39 -0.15
N GLY A 127 -15.35 2.37 -1.00
CA GLY A 127 -15.01 2.50 -2.43
C GLY A 127 -15.93 3.44 -3.24
N LEU A 128 -17.20 3.57 -2.83
CA LEU A 128 -18.18 4.42 -3.53
C LEU A 128 -18.23 5.85 -3.01
N PHE A 129 -18.05 6.06 -1.70
CA PHE A 129 -18.28 7.35 -1.04
C PHE A 129 -16.99 8.07 -0.62
N TYR A 130 -15.85 7.37 -0.50
CA TYR A 130 -14.61 8.04 -0.09
C TYR A 130 -14.03 8.82 -1.27
N THR A 131 -14.06 10.14 -1.15
CA THR A 131 -13.36 11.06 -2.05
C THR A 131 -11.89 11.22 -1.62
N LEU A 132 -11.10 11.91 -2.46
CA LEU A 132 -9.70 12.25 -2.18
C LEU A 132 -9.49 13.00 -0.85
N GLN A 133 -10.52 13.65 -0.33
CA GLN A 133 -10.46 14.35 0.96
C GLN A 133 -10.29 13.40 2.15
N PHE A 134 -10.71 12.14 2.00
CA PHE A 134 -10.51 11.08 3.00
C PHE A 134 -9.24 10.27 2.76
N ALA A 135 -8.51 10.56 1.67
CA ALA A 135 -7.29 9.85 1.29
C ALA A 135 -6.02 10.38 1.99
N CYS A 136 -6.03 11.60 2.52
CA CYS A 136 -4.93 12.21 3.28
C CYS A 136 -5.24 12.18 4.79
N PRO A 137 -4.23 11.90 5.63
CA PRO A 137 -4.35 11.10 6.87
C PRO A 137 -5.67 11.38 7.57
N SER A 138 -6.64 10.49 7.38
CA SER A 138 -7.98 10.69 7.91
C SER A 138 -8.26 9.58 8.90
N TYR A 139 -8.82 9.96 10.05
CA TYR A 139 -9.39 9.01 10.99
C TYR A 139 -10.44 8.10 10.32
N MET A 140 -11.05 8.53 9.21
CA MET A 140 -11.99 7.74 8.42
C MET A 140 -11.36 6.47 7.84
N MET A 141 -10.04 6.40 7.65
CA MET A 141 -9.38 5.15 7.21
C MET A 141 -9.56 4.00 8.20
N VAL A 142 -9.95 4.27 9.45
CA VAL A 142 -10.25 3.23 10.44
C VAL A 142 -11.34 2.28 9.97
N PHE A 143 -12.36 2.78 9.25
CA PHE A 143 -13.49 1.98 8.81
C PHE A 143 -13.10 0.89 7.81
N PRO A 144 -12.46 1.19 6.65
CA PRO A 144 -12.02 0.15 5.74
C PRO A 144 -10.94 -0.76 6.36
N CYS A 145 -10.03 -0.23 7.19
CA CYS A 145 -9.00 -1.05 7.85
C CYS A 145 -9.62 -2.09 8.80
N VAL A 146 -10.54 -1.68 9.67
CA VAL A 146 -11.23 -2.59 10.60
C VAL A 146 -12.12 -3.57 9.84
N ALA A 147 -12.81 -3.12 8.78
CA ALA A 147 -13.63 -4.00 7.95
C ALA A 147 -12.79 -5.11 7.30
N VAL A 148 -11.63 -4.78 6.75
CA VAL A 148 -10.68 -5.77 6.21
C VAL A 148 -10.20 -6.73 7.31
N ALA A 149 -9.88 -6.22 8.52
CA ALA A 149 -9.48 -7.08 9.63
C ALA A 149 -10.56 -8.08 10.04
N VAL A 150 -11.81 -7.63 10.10
CA VAL A 150 -12.97 -8.48 10.41
C VAL A 150 -13.14 -9.57 9.36
N ILE A 151 -13.04 -9.22 8.07
CA ILE A 151 -13.11 -10.20 6.97
C ILE A 151 -12.02 -11.26 7.10
N ILE A 152 -10.78 -10.86 7.37
CA ILE A 152 -9.64 -11.79 7.51
C ILE A 152 -9.80 -12.67 8.77
N MET A 153 -10.33 -12.13 9.86
CA MET A 153 -10.60 -12.89 11.10
C MET A 153 -11.75 -13.89 10.95
N LEU A 154 -12.60 -13.76 9.92
CA LEU A 154 -13.78 -14.60 9.67
C LEU A 154 -13.72 -15.28 8.29
N PRO A 155 -12.77 -16.21 8.05
CA PRO A 155 -12.55 -16.79 6.72
C PRO A 155 -13.63 -17.78 6.25
N GLU A 156 -14.40 -18.38 7.16
CA GLU A 156 -15.34 -19.47 6.85
C GLU A 156 -16.80 -19.01 6.73
N THR A 157 -17.05 -17.92 6.01
CA THR A 157 -18.40 -17.40 5.78
C THR A 157 -18.92 -17.77 4.39
N GLU A 158 -20.24 -18.01 4.27
CA GLU A 158 -20.89 -18.30 2.99
C GLU A 158 -20.82 -17.07 2.06
N ILE A 159 -20.97 -15.89 2.65
CA ILE A 159 -20.88 -14.60 1.95
C ILE A 159 -19.47 -14.39 1.42
N GLY A 160 -18.43 -14.68 2.20
CA GLY A 160 -17.05 -14.62 1.74
C GLY A 160 -16.79 -15.56 0.58
N ARG A 161 -17.34 -16.78 0.64
CA ARG A 161 -17.24 -17.75 -0.46
C ARG A 161 -17.93 -17.26 -1.73
N LEU A 162 -19.13 -16.68 -1.63
CA LEU A 162 -19.89 -16.23 -2.78
C LEU A 162 -19.30 -14.95 -3.40
N CYS A 163 -18.82 -14.02 -2.57
CA CYS A 163 -18.40 -12.69 -3.03
C CYS A 163 -16.89 -12.59 -3.28
N LEU A 164 -16.03 -13.14 -2.41
CA LEU A 164 -14.58 -12.95 -2.52
C LEU A 164 -13.88 -14.03 -3.37
N VAL A 165 -14.36 -15.28 -3.37
CA VAL A 165 -13.70 -16.35 -4.16
C VAL A 165 -13.68 -16.02 -5.65
N PRO A 166 -14.78 -15.54 -6.29
CA PRO A 166 -14.75 -15.20 -7.71
C PRO A 166 -13.79 -14.08 -8.06
N ILE A 167 -13.56 -13.12 -7.15
CA ILE A 167 -12.67 -11.98 -7.37
C ILE A 167 -11.24 -12.22 -6.85
N SER A 168 -11.00 -13.32 -6.13
CA SER A 168 -9.69 -13.66 -5.59
C SER A 168 -8.54 -13.69 -6.61
N PRO A 169 -8.75 -14.08 -7.89
CA PRO A 169 -7.68 -14.00 -8.90
C PRO A 169 -7.17 -12.57 -9.13
N LEU A 170 -8.01 -11.55 -8.95
CA LEU A 170 -7.58 -10.15 -9.03
C LEU A 170 -6.64 -9.80 -7.86
N GLY A 171 -6.88 -10.38 -6.68
CA GLY A 171 -5.99 -10.25 -5.53
C GLY A 171 -4.63 -10.88 -5.78
N VAL A 172 -4.59 -12.03 -6.48
CA VAL A 172 -3.33 -12.72 -6.83
C VAL A 172 -2.45 -11.86 -7.72
N ILE A 173 -3.03 -11.17 -8.72
CA ILE A 173 -2.26 -10.30 -9.64
C ILE A 173 -2.13 -8.85 -9.14
N SER A 174 -2.56 -8.55 -7.92
CA SER A 174 -2.70 -7.18 -7.42
C SER A 174 -1.38 -6.40 -7.43
N TYR A 175 -0.26 -7.06 -7.16
CA TYR A 175 1.07 -6.46 -7.23
C TYR A 175 1.43 -6.03 -8.66
N SER A 176 1.27 -6.91 -9.64
CA SER A 176 1.47 -6.58 -11.06
C SER A 176 0.53 -5.46 -11.52
N VAL A 177 -0.74 -5.46 -11.10
CA VAL A 177 -1.68 -4.36 -11.40
C VAL A 177 -1.20 -3.04 -10.81
N TYR A 178 -0.74 -3.06 -9.56
CA TYR A 178 -0.21 -1.88 -8.90
C TYR A 178 1.01 -1.29 -9.64
N LEU A 179 1.91 -2.13 -10.17
CA LEU A 179 3.06 -1.65 -10.94
C LEU A 179 2.65 -0.91 -12.22
N TRP A 180 1.69 -1.44 -12.98
CA TRP A 180 1.38 -0.98 -14.33
C TRP A 180 0.23 0.04 -14.43
N HIS A 181 -0.69 0.10 -13.46
CA HIS A 181 -1.86 0.98 -13.58
C HIS A 181 -1.49 2.46 -13.69
N TRP A 182 -0.60 2.96 -12.84
CA TRP A 182 -0.25 4.37 -12.83
C TRP A 182 0.57 4.79 -14.07
N PRO A 183 1.64 4.08 -14.46
CA PRO A 183 2.33 4.38 -15.72
C PRO A 183 1.40 4.31 -16.93
N GLY A 184 0.49 3.33 -16.96
CA GLY A 184 -0.51 3.19 -18.03
C GLY A 184 -1.43 4.42 -18.13
N ILE A 185 -1.93 4.90 -16.98
CA ILE A 185 -2.76 6.12 -16.93
C ILE A 185 -1.98 7.36 -17.35
N VAL A 186 -0.73 7.49 -16.90
CA VAL A 186 0.16 8.61 -17.25
C VAL A 186 0.45 8.64 -18.75
N VAL A 187 0.86 7.51 -19.32
CA VAL A 187 1.15 7.38 -20.76
C VAL A 187 -0.10 7.66 -21.58
N ALA A 188 -1.26 7.12 -21.20
CA ALA A 188 -2.51 7.38 -21.90
C ALA A 188 -2.89 8.86 -21.86
N SER A 189 -2.74 9.53 -20.71
CA SER A 189 -3.01 10.96 -20.57
C SER A 189 -2.07 11.81 -21.41
N TYR A 190 -0.80 11.42 -21.51
CA TYR A 190 0.18 12.10 -22.36
C TYR A 190 -0.14 11.93 -23.86
N LEU A 191 -0.41 10.70 -24.30
CA LEU A 191 -0.70 10.40 -25.71
C LEU A 191 -2.01 11.01 -26.19
N LEU A 192 -3.03 11.03 -25.33
CA LEU A 192 -4.35 11.56 -25.67
C LEU A 192 -4.44 13.08 -25.47
N SER A 193 -3.46 13.72 -24.81
CA SER A 193 -3.43 15.17 -24.54
C SER A 193 -4.67 15.71 -23.80
N PHE A 194 -5.44 14.85 -23.13
CA PHE A 194 -6.53 15.21 -22.23
C PHE A 194 -6.56 14.27 -21.01
N GLN A 195 -7.22 14.70 -19.93
CA GLN A 195 -7.39 13.85 -18.75
C GLN A 195 -8.24 12.63 -19.07
N VAL A 196 -7.66 11.45 -18.90
CA VAL A 196 -8.35 10.19 -19.15
C VAL A 196 -9.51 10.01 -18.15
N GLN A 197 -10.73 9.95 -18.66
CA GLN A 197 -11.95 9.82 -17.85
C GLN A 197 -13.01 8.96 -18.55
N GLY A 198 -14.02 8.52 -17.80
CA GLY A 198 -15.16 7.75 -18.34
C GLY A 198 -14.74 6.48 -19.08
N LEU A 199 -15.26 6.30 -20.30
CA LEU A 199 -15.01 5.12 -21.12
C LEU A 199 -13.53 4.96 -21.50
N THR A 200 -12.82 6.07 -21.71
CA THR A 200 -11.39 6.06 -22.02
C THR A 200 -10.58 5.52 -20.83
N MET A 201 -10.94 5.89 -19.59
CA MET A 201 -10.32 5.32 -18.39
C MET A 201 -10.58 3.82 -18.28
N ALA A 202 -11.82 3.38 -18.53
CA ALA A 202 -12.15 1.95 -18.52
C ALA A 202 -11.33 1.17 -19.57
N ALA A 203 -11.16 1.72 -20.78
CA ALA A 203 -10.33 1.12 -21.82
C ALA A 203 -8.84 1.03 -21.40
N VAL A 204 -8.29 2.11 -20.84
CA VAL A 204 -6.91 2.15 -20.34
C VAL A 204 -6.70 1.14 -19.22
N LEU A 205 -7.61 1.06 -18.24
CA LEU A 205 -7.55 0.07 -17.17
C LEU A 205 -7.68 -1.36 -17.70
N GLY A 206 -8.50 -1.59 -18.72
CA GLY A 206 -8.58 -2.88 -19.41
C GLY A 206 -7.25 -3.30 -20.03
N ILE A 207 -6.58 -2.39 -20.74
CA ILE A 207 -5.24 -2.62 -21.32
C ILE A 207 -4.22 -2.87 -20.21
N VAL A 208 -4.24 -2.06 -19.15
CA VAL A 208 -3.38 -2.25 -17.97
C VAL A 208 -3.59 -3.63 -17.36
N LEU A 209 -4.82 -4.10 -17.20
CA LEU A 209 -5.10 -5.42 -16.63
C LEU A 209 -4.50 -6.54 -17.49
N VAL A 210 -4.58 -6.42 -18.82
CA VAL A 210 -3.95 -7.37 -19.74
C VAL A 210 -2.42 -7.34 -19.58
N ILE A 211 -1.80 -6.16 -19.59
CA ILE A 211 -0.35 -6.01 -19.40
C ILE A 211 0.07 -6.57 -18.03
N SER A 212 -0.71 -6.30 -16.99
CA SER A 212 -0.46 -6.79 -15.63
C SER A 212 -0.56 -8.30 -15.55
N LEU A 213 -1.52 -8.91 -16.23
CA LEU A 213 -1.65 -10.36 -16.30
C LEU A 213 -0.46 -10.99 -17.04
N LEU A 214 -0.02 -10.40 -18.16
CA LEU A 214 1.17 -10.87 -18.88
C LEU A 214 2.42 -10.73 -18.02
N SER A 215 2.60 -9.60 -17.35
CA SER A 215 3.68 -9.35 -16.39
C SER A 215 3.67 -10.41 -15.27
N TYR A 216 2.50 -10.69 -14.69
CA TYR A 216 2.35 -11.72 -13.68
C TYR A 216 2.76 -13.10 -14.20
N LEU A 217 2.26 -13.52 -15.36
CA LEU A 217 2.51 -14.85 -15.91
C LEU A 217 3.99 -15.06 -16.29
N PHE A 218 4.62 -14.06 -16.92
CA PHE A 218 5.96 -14.21 -17.48
C PHE A 218 7.08 -13.78 -16.55
N VAL A 219 6.82 -12.86 -15.61
CA VAL A 219 7.84 -12.33 -14.71
C VAL A 219 7.64 -12.86 -13.29
N GLU A 220 6.49 -12.52 -12.68
CA GLU A 220 6.24 -12.79 -11.26
C GLU A 220 6.13 -14.31 -10.99
N ARG A 221 5.24 -15.00 -11.69
CA ARG A 221 5.03 -16.44 -11.54
C ARG A 221 6.27 -17.25 -11.92
N THR A 222 7.01 -16.82 -12.92
CA THR A 222 8.25 -17.50 -13.34
C THR A 222 9.34 -17.35 -12.27
N GLY A 223 9.41 -16.20 -11.60
CA GLY A 223 10.28 -16.00 -10.43
C GLY A 223 9.89 -16.86 -9.23
N LEU A 224 8.59 -16.94 -8.91
CA LEU A 224 8.10 -17.77 -7.81
C LEU A 224 8.35 -19.27 -8.06
N ASP A 225 8.01 -19.75 -9.26
CA ASP A 225 8.26 -21.15 -9.65
C ASP A 225 9.78 -21.48 -9.66
N TYR A 226 10.65 -20.50 -9.94
CA TYR A 226 12.09 -20.68 -9.85
C TYR A 226 12.56 -20.92 -8.41
N GLU A 227 12.03 -20.18 -7.43
CA GLU A 227 12.39 -20.37 -6.03
C GLU A 227 12.04 -21.76 -5.50
N ASP A 228 10.93 -22.34 -5.96
CA ASP A 228 10.46 -23.67 -5.54
C ASP A 228 11.22 -24.83 -6.21
N ARG A 229 11.78 -24.62 -7.40
CA ARG A 229 12.45 -25.68 -8.20
C ARG A 229 13.93 -25.84 -7.90
N VAL A 230 14.56 -24.86 -7.25
CA VAL A 230 16.01 -24.74 -7.16
C VAL A 230 16.50 -25.00 -5.74
N THR A 231 17.70 -25.61 -5.62
CA THR A 231 18.27 -25.86 -4.29
C THR A 231 18.53 -24.56 -3.52
N PRO A 232 18.41 -24.56 -2.17
CA PRO A 232 18.60 -23.35 -1.36
C PRO A 232 19.95 -22.66 -1.59
N ALA A 233 21.00 -23.43 -1.89
CA ALA A 233 22.34 -22.89 -2.16
C ALA A 233 22.39 -22.05 -3.44
N VAL A 234 21.75 -22.51 -4.53
CA VAL A 234 21.72 -21.78 -5.80
C VAL A 234 20.80 -20.57 -5.69
N ARG A 235 19.64 -20.71 -5.02
CA ARG A 235 18.75 -19.59 -4.70
C ARG A 235 19.46 -18.49 -3.94
N ASN A 236 20.16 -18.83 -2.85
CA ASN A 236 20.87 -17.86 -2.01
C ASN A 236 22.00 -17.15 -2.77
N ARG A 237 22.70 -17.84 -3.67
CA ARG A 237 23.72 -17.22 -4.54
C ARG A 237 23.09 -16.24 -5.54
N GLY A 238 22.00 -16.64 -6.19
CA GLY A 238 21.25 -15.75 -7.09
C GLY A 238 20.75 -14.50 -6.37
N ALA A 239 20.18 -14.67 -5.17
CA ALA A 239 19.74 -13.56 -4.32
C ALA A 239 20.91 -12.65 -3.91
N ALA A 240 22.06 -13.20 -3.52
CA ALA A 240 23.24 -12.41 -3.17
C ALA A 240 23.76 -11.58 -4.35
N ILE A 241 23.79 -12.15 -5.56
CA ILE A 241 24.17 -11.43 -6.79
C ILE A 241 23.18 -10.31 -7.09
N LEU A 242 21.88 -10.58 -6.99
CA LEU A 242 20.84 -9.57 -7.21
C LEU A 242 20.96 -8.42 -6.22
N VAL A 243 21.11 -8.72 -4.93
CA VAL A 243 21.31 -7.72 -3.87
C VAL A 243 22.58 -6.90 -4.14
N GLY A 244 23.69 -7.55 -4.47
CA GLY A 244 24.94 -6.87 -4.84
C GLY A 244 24.77 -5.93 -6.04
N GLY A 245 24.05 -6.38 -7.07
CA GLY A 245 23.72 -5.57 -8.24
C GLY A 245 22.87 -4.35 -7.90
N CYS A 246 21.79 -4.54 -7.13
CA CYS A 246 20.93 -3.45 -6.67
C CYS A 246 21.69 -2.44 -5.79
N MET A 247 22.54 -2.90 -4.87
CA MET A 247 23.36 -2.04 -4.01
C MET A 247 24.36 -1.22 -4.84
N THR A 248 24.97 -1.84 -5.86
CA THR A 248 25.90 -1.16 -6.77
C THR A 248 25.17 -0.09 -7.58
N LEU A 249 24.00 -0.42 -8.14
CA LEU A 249 23.17 0.55 -8.86
C LEU A 249 22.74 1.70 -7.95
N ALA A 250 22.31 1.41 -6.72
CA ALA A 250 21.94 2.43 -5.74
C ALA A 250 23.12 3.35 -5.41
N ALA A 251 24.32 2.80 -5.21
CA ALA A 251 25.53 3.58 -4.98
C ALA A 251 25.89 4.48 -6.18
N ILE A 252 25.75 3.97 -7.41
CA ILE A 252 25.95 4.75 -8.64
C ILE A 252 24.93 5.89 -8.72
N LEU A 253 23.64 5.61 -8.53
CA LEU A 253 22.60 6.64 -8.57
C LEU A 253 22.77 7.68 -7.46
N PHE A 254 23.18 7.25 -6.26
CA PHE A 254 23.52 8.15 -5.16
C PHE A 254 24.69 9.06 -5.54
N TYR A 255 25.76 8.51 -6.12
CA TYR A 255 26.90 9.28 -6.59
C TYR A 255 26.52 10.28 -7.68
N ILE A 256 25.75 9.85 -8.69
CA ILE A 256 25.23 10.73 -9.74
C ILE A 256 24.41 11.86 -9.13
N SER A 257 23.49 11.56 -8.21
CA SER A 257 22.66 12.56 -7.54
C SER A 257 23.49 13.55 -6.73
N PHE A 258 24.52 13.06 -6.04
CA PHE A 258 25.43 13.89 -5.25
C PHE A 258 26.21 14.86 -6.14
N VAL A 259 26.75 14.38 -7.26
CA VAL A 259 27.50 15.21 -8.23
C VAL A 259 26.57 16.19 -8.95
N SER A 260 25.35 15.78 -9.30
CA SER A 260 24.39 16.64 -10.02
C SER A 260 23.79 17.77 -9.16
N ARG A 261 23.86 17.68 -7.83
CA ARG A 261 23.38 18.73 -6.90
C ARG A 261 24.32 19.94 -6.80
N VAL A 262 25.45 19.94 -7.50
CA VAL A 262 26.46 21.02 -7.45
C VAL A 262 26.14 22.19 -8.40
N HIS A 263 24.97 22.23 -9.04
CA HIS A 263 24.51 23.38 -9.84
C HIS A 263 23.08 23.80 -9.49
#